data_AF-A0A183JE15-F1
#
_entry.id   AF-A0A183JE15-F1
#
_cell.length_a   1.000
_cell.length_b   1.000
_cell.length_c   1.000
_cell.angle_alpha   90.00
_cell.angle_beta   90.00
_cell.angle_gamma   90.00
#
_symmetry.space_group_name_H-M   'P 1'
#
loop_
_entity.id
_entity.type
_entity.pdbx_description
1 polymer ?
#
loop_
_entity_poly.entity_id
_entity_poly.type
_entity_poly.pdbx_seq_one_letter_code
_entity_poly.pdbx_strand_id
1 'polypeptide(L)'
;MNGIRVLKLYAWEPSFMREIGRIRDQEVKYLRKFTYLQSLSFLWHCTPFFVAISSFGVYILTSDKNILDAQKAFVSLSLFNILRFPLFMFPMIISNLAQCYVSIGRLTKFLAHTELDMESYSKEDTPGIAAVVERGVFGWDPDEEPTLTK
;
A
#
# COMPACT_ATOMS: atom_id res chain seq x y z
N MET A 1 -3.17 12.31 -22.24
CA MET A 1 -2.45 12.64 -23.50
C MET A 1 -2.80 14.04 -24.05
N ASN A 2 -3.99 14.61 -23.83
CA ASN A 2 -4.33 15.95 -24.35
C ASN A 2 -3.52 17.12 -23.75
N GLY A 3 -3.01 16.99 -22.53
CA GLY A 3 -2.26 18.08 -21.87
C GLY A 3 -0.95 18.49 -22.56
N ILE A 4 -0.29 17.59 -23.30
CA ILE A 4 1.02 17.89 -23.93
C ILE A 4 0.90 18.87 -25.10
N ARG A 5 -0.22 18.84 -25.84
CA ARG A 5 -0.46 19.78 -26.95
C ARG A 5 -0.62 21.21 -26.44
N VAL A 6 -1.34 21.38 -25.33
CA VAL A 6 -1.50 22.67 -24.64
C VAL A 6 -0.14 23.16 -24.13
N LEU A 7 0.64 22.29 -23.51
CA LEU A 7 1.96 22.63 -22.99
C LEU A 7 2.89 23.20 -24.07
N LYS A 8 2.89 22.59 -25.26
CA LYS A 8 3.66 23.03 -26.42
C LYS A 8 3.13 24.32 -27.02
N LEU A 9 1.81 24.46 -27.14
CA LEU A 9 1.18 25.66 -27.69
C LEU A 9 1.54 26.92 -26.87
N TYR A 10 1.60 26.77 -25.55
CA TYR A 10 1.94 27.87 -24.62
C TYR A 10 3.42 27.94 -24.23
N ALA A 11 4.28 27.10 -24.82
CA ALA A 11 5.72 27.01 -24.52
C ALA A 11 6.05 26.89 -23.02
N TRP A 12 5.20 26.20 -22.25
CA TRP A 12 5.37 26.00 -20.81
C TRP A 12 6.35 24.87 -20.45
N GLU A 13 6.96 24.23 -21.46
CA GLU A 13 7.89 23.12 -21.28
C GLU A 13 9.03 23.42 -20.27
N PRO A 14 9.70 24.60 -20.30
CA PRO A 14 10.79 24.88 -19.35
C PRO A 14 10.33 24.96 -17.89
N SER A 15 9.15 25.52 -17.64
CA SER A 15 8.59 25.63 -16.30
C SER A 15 8.21 24.26 -15.73
N PHE A 16 7.59 23.40 -16.56
CA PHE A 16 7.27 22.04 -16.17
C PHE A 16 8.52 21.17 -15.99
N MET A 17 9.53 21.31 -16.85
CA MET A 17 10.81 20.61 -16.68
C MET A 17 11.49 20.98 -15.35
N ARG A 18 11.43 22.26 -14.95
CA ARG A 18 11.97 22.70 -13.65
C ARG A 18 11.23 22.05 -12.49
N GLU A 19 9.90 21.98 -12.55
CA GLU A 19 9.10 21.39 -11.48
C GLU A 19 9.30 19.87 -11.38
N ILE A 20 9.36 19.19 -12.52
CA ILE A 20 9.71 17.75 -12.58
C ILE A 20 11.11 17.53 -12.01
N GLY A 21 12.09 18.38 -12.38
CA GLY A 21 13.44 18.31 -11.84
C GLY A 21 13.47 18.46 -10.31
N ARG A 22 12.71 19.41 -9.76
CA ARG A 22 12.57 19.60 -8.31
C ARG A 22 12.02 18.35 -7.61
N ILE A 23 11.00 17.72 -8.19
CA ILE A 23 10.42 16.47 -7.67
C ILE A 23 11.44 15.33 -7.77
N ARG A 24 12.15 15.22 -8.90
CA ARG A 24 13.20 14.21 -9.14
C ARG A 24 14.32 14.30 -8.11
N ASP A 25 14.78 15.51 -7.79
CA ASP A 25 15.83 15.71 -6.79
C ASP A 25 15.38 15.27 -5.39
N GLN A 26 14.10 15.48 -5.05
CA GLN A 26 13.53 14.98 -3.81
C GLN A 26 13.43 13.45 -3.82
N GLU A 27 12.95 12.86 -4.92
CA GLU A 27 12.88 11.42 -5.12
C GLU A 27 14.24 10.75 -4.92
N VAL A 28 15.30 11.27 -5.56
CA VAL A 28 16.67 10.75 -5.44
C VAL A 28 17.19 10.84 -4.00
N LYS A 29 16.87 11.92 -3.26
CA LYS A 29 17.22 12.03 -1.83
C LYS A 29 16.54 10.94 -1.00
N TYR A 30 15.27 10.65 -1.24
CA TYR A 30 14.55 9.58 -0.55
C TYR A 30 15.07 8.20 -0.94
N LEU A 31 15.29 7.93 -2.24
CA LEU A 31 15.89 6.71 -2.75
C LEU A 31 17.25 6.45 -2.10
N ARG A 32 18.11 7.47 -2.01
CA ARG A 32 19.42 7.34 -1.37
C ARG A 32 19.31 6.98 0.11
N LYS A 33 18.41 7.61 0.85
CA LYS A 33 18.11 7.24 2.25
C LYS A 33 17.61 5.81 2.36
N PHE A 34 16.69 5.41 1.47
CA PHE A 34 16.18 4.04 1.41
C PHE A 34 17.30 3.03 1.14
N THR A 35 18.21 3.32 0.20
CA THR A 35 19.38 2.47 -0.06
C THR A 35 20.27 2.34 1.16
N TYR A 36 20.54 3.43 1.89
CA TYR A 36 21.31 3.34 3.14
C TYR A 36 20.63 2.46 4.19
N LEU A 37 19.31 2.57 4.34
CA LEU A 37 18.54 1.70 5.24
C LEU A 37 18.57 0.23 4.77
N GLN A 38 18.48 -0.01 3.46
CA GLN A 38 18.60 -1.36 2.90
C GLN A 38 19.99 -1.96 3.10
N SER A 39 21.06 -1.14 3.08
CA SER A 39 22.39 -1.63 3.41
C SER A 39 22.48 -2.15 4.85
N LEU A 40 21.72 -1.56 5.78
CA LEU A 40 21.64 -2.05 7.17
C LEU A 40 20.96 -3.42 7.27
N SER A 41 20.09 -3.78 6.31
CA SER A 41 19.48 -5.11 6.22
C SER A 41 20.51 -6.24 6.06
N PHE A 42 21.76 -5.93 5.70
CA PHE A 42 22.86 -6.92 5.74
C PHE A 42 23.05 -7.54 7.14
N LEU A 43 22.76 -6.80 8.20
CA LEU A 43 22.78 -7.32 9.57
C LEU A 43 21.78 -8.46 9.77
N TRP A 44 20.68 -8.47 9.00
CA TRP A 44 19.71 -9.56 9.02
C TRP A 44 20.30 -10.87 8.48
N HIS A 45 21.18 -10.80 7.48
CA HIS A 45 21.92 -11.96 6.98
C HIS A 45 22.94 -12.47 7.99
N CYS A 46 23.52 -11.60 8.81
CA CYS A 46 24.46 -11.98 9.88
C CYS A 46 23.76 -12.47 11.16
N THR A 47 22.50 -12.11 11.38
CA THR A 47 21.70 -12.46 12.57
C THR A 47 21.82 -13.94 12.99
N PRO A 48 21.69 -14.94 12.10
CA PRO A 48 21.82 -16.33 12.53
C PRO A 48 23.17 -16.74 13.08
N PHE A 49 24.25 -16.11 12.62
CA PHE A 49 25.58 -16.34 13.18
C PHE A 49 25.64 -15.81 14.61
N PHE A 50 25.13 -14.59 14.83
CA PHE A 50 25.03 -14.01 16.17
C PHE A 50 24.17 -14.86 17.11
N VAL A 51 23.00 -15.33 16.65
CA VAL A 51 22.11 -16.20 17.43
C VAL A 51 22.77 -17.53 17.78
N ALA A 52 23.51 -18.13 16.85
CA ALA A 52 24.24 -19.38 17.12
C ALA A 52 25.37 -19.16 18.13
N ILE A 53 26.19 -18.10 17.94
CA ILE A 53 27.28 -17.74 18.85
C ILE A 53 26.74 -17.45 20.25
N SER A 54 25.67 -16.68 20.38
CA SER A 54 25.08 -16.36 21.69
C SER A 54 24.49 -17.60 22.36
N SER A 55 23.76 -18.44 21.61
CA SER A 55 23.11 -19.63 22.17
C SER A 55 24.14 -20.66 22.63
N PHE A 56 25.14 -20.96 21.79
CA PHE A 56 26.21 -21.89 22.18
C PHE A 56 27.13 -21.30 23.25
N GLY A 57 27.41 -20.00 23.20
CA GLY A 57 28.17 -19.30 24.23
C GLY A 57 27.51 -19.40 25.60
N VAL A 58 26.21 -19.08 25.70
CA VAL A 58 25.45 -19.23 26.95
C VAL A 58 25.38 -20.69 27.39
N TYR A 59 25.20 -21.64 26.47
CA TYR A 59 25.14 -23.07 26.79
C TYR A 59 26.42 -23.57 27.47
N ILE A 60 27.59 -23.19 26.96
CA ILE A 60 28.89 -23.57 27.51
C ILE A 60 29.16 -22.84 28.84
N LEU A 61 28.87 -21.54 28.92
CA LEU A 61 29.19 -20.73 30.11
C LEU A 61 28.30 -21.02 31.32
N THR A 62 27.11 -21.62 31.14
CA THR A 62 26.17 -21.84 32.24
C THR A 62 26.57 -23.01 33.15
N SER A 63 27.29 -24.01 32.65
CA SER A 63 27.72 -25.15 33.46
C SER A 63 28.89 -25.88 32.82
N ASP A 64 29.94 -26.16 33.59
CA ASP A 64 31.13 -26.89 33.14
C ASP A 64 30.82 -28.32 32.66
N LYS A 65 29.62 -28.84 32.97
CA LYS A 65 29.14 -30.16 32.50
C LYS A 65 28.50 -30.11 31.10
N ASN A 66 28.24 -28.91 30.56
CA ASN A 66 27.60 -28.75 29.27
C ASN A 66 28.62 -28.90 28.13
N ILE A 67 28.82 -30.13 27.67
CA ILE A 67 29.65 -30.41 26.50
C ILE A 67 28.82 -30.17 25.24
N LEU A 68 29.26 -29.19 24.45
CA LEU A 68 28.75 -28.93 23.11
C LEU A 68 29.30 -29.99 22.15
N ASP A 69 28.55 -31.08 22.02
CA ASP A 69 28.84 -32.13 21.05
C ASP A 69 28.43 -31.70 19.63
N ALA A 70 29.12 -32.23 18.62
CA ALA A 70 28.85 -31.95 17.21
C ALA A 70 27.39 -32.24 16.84
N GLN A 71 26.83 -33.34 17.35
CA GLN A 71 25.42 -33.69 17.12
C GLN A 71 24.47 -32.57 17.61
N LYS A 72 24.67 -32.06 18.83
CA LYS A 72 23.84 -30.99 19.40
C LYS A 72 23.99 -29.69 18.59
N ALA A 73 25.20 -29.36 18.17
CA ALA A 73 25.48 -28.17 17.38
C ALA A 73 24.80 -28.22 16.00
N PHE A 74 24.94 -29.33 15.27
CA PHE A 74 24.33 -29.49 13.94
C PHE A 74 22.80 -29.51 13.99
N VAL A 75 22.21 -30.20 14.96
CA VAL A 75 20.74 -30.23 15.15
C VAL A 75 20.22 -28.84 15.49
N SER A 76 20.87 -28.12 16.41
CA SER A 76 20.45 -26.77 16.80
C SER A 76 20.56 -25.77 15.63
N LEU A 77 21.65 -25.84 14.86
CA LEU A 77 21.83 -24.99 13.67
C LEU A 77 20.74 -25.25 12.62
N SER A 78 20.35 -26.51 12.45
CA SER A 78 19.26 -26.91 11.54
C SER A 78 17.91 -26.33 12.00
N LEU A 79 17.63 -26.37 13.30
CA LEU A 79 16.42 -25.75 13.88
C LEU A 79 16.43 -24.23 13.70
N PHE A 80 17.56 -23.56 13.95
CA PHE A 80 17.69 -22.13 13.72
C PHE A 80 17.51 -21.74 12.24
N ASN A 81 17.97 -22.57 11.30
CA ASN A 81 17.73 -22.36 9.86
C ASN A 81 16.23 -22.39 9.52
N ILE A 82 15.50 -23.38 10.02
CA ILE A 82 14.06 -23.54 9.76
C ILE A 82 13.25 -22.41 10.40
N LEU A 83 13.62 -21.96 11.60
CA LEU A 83 12.90 -20.91 12.33
C LEU A 83 13.04 -19.51 11.72
N ARG A 84 14.07 -19.26 10.90
CA ARG A 84 14.27 -17.93 10.26
C ARG A 84 13.11 -17.53 9.38
N PHE A 85 12.60 -18.46 8.57
CA PHE A 85 11.52 -18.17 7.64
C PHE A 85 10.25 -17.66 8.34
N PRO A 86 9.68 -18.39 9.34
CA PRO A 86 8.51 -17.90 10.05
C PRO A 86 8.79 -16.61 10.83
N LEU A 87 9.97 -16.43 11.43
CA LEU A 87 10.32 -15.18 12.13
C LEU A 87 10.37 -13.97 11.20
N PHE A 88 10.85 -14.14 9.96
CA PHE A 88 10.86 -13.07 8.97
C PHE A 88 9.47 -12.81 8.38
N MET A 89 8.68 -13.86 8.15
CA MET A 89 7.35 -13.77 7.57
C MET A 89 6.33 -13.18 8.55
N PHE A 90 6.48 -13.43 9.86
CA PHE A 90 5.56 -12.97 10.89
C PHE A 90 5.26 -11.45 10.87
N PRO A 91 6.25 -10.54 10.93
CA PRO A 91 5.99 -9.10 10.86
C PRO A 91 5.41 -8.66 9.51
N MET A 92 5.78 -9.36 8.42
CA MET A 92 5.23 -9.09 7.09
C MET A 92 3.73 -9.43 7.04
N ILE A 93 3.31 -10.55 7.63
CA ILE A 93 1.89 -10.93 7.72
C ILE A 93 1.09 -9.89 8.50
N ILE A 94 1.62 -9.41 9.63
CA ILE A 94 0.96 -8.36 10.43
C ILE A 94 0.73 -7.10 9.60
N SER A 95 1.75 -6.68 8.85
CA SER A 95 1.67 -5.50 7.98
C SER A 95 0.65 -5.70 6.86
N ASN A 96 0.65 -6.87 6.21
CA ASN A 96 -0.33 -7.23 5.18
C ASN A 96 -1.75 -7.27 5.74
N LEU A 97 -1.95 -7.77 6.95
CA LEU A 97 -3.25 -7.81 7.59
C LEU A 97 -3.77 -6.39 7.85
N ALA A 98 -2.92 -5.49 8.33
CA ALA A 98 -3.28 -4.08 8.51
C ALA A 98 -3.66 -3.41 7.18
N GLN A 99 -2.89 -3.64 6.12
CA GLN A 99 -3.22 -3.13 4.77
C GLN A 99 -4.52 -3.72 4.22
N CYS A 100 -4.74 -5.02 4.43
CA CYS A 100 -5.97 -5.70 4.03
C CYS A 100 -7.18 -5.10 4.76
N TYR A 101 -7.07 -4.89 6.07
CA TYR A 101 -8.12 -4.29 6.89
C TYR A 101 -8.54 -2.90 6.37
N VAL A 102 -7.58 -2.01 6.11
CA VAL A 102 -7.86 -0.68 5.54
C VAL A 102 -8.45 -0.78 4.13
N SER A 103 -8.00 -1.75 3.33
CA SER A 103 -8.50 -1.96 1.97
C SER A 103 -9.94 -2.47 1.95
N ILE A 104 -10.28 -3.39 2.84
CA ILE A 104 -11.65 -3.84 3.06
C ILE A 104 -12.53 -2.67 3.48
N GLY A 105 -12.08 -1.82 4.42
CA GLY A 105 -12.85 -0.63 4.82
C GLY A 105 -13.18 0.30 3.65
N ARG A 106 -12.22 0.52 2.73
CA ARG A 106 -12.46 1.31 1.51
C ARG A 106 -13.44 0.63 0.55
N LEU A 107 -13.32 -0.69 0.38
CA LEU A 107 -14.21 -1.48 -0.46
C LEU A 107 -15.64 -1.45 0.09
N THR A 108 -15.81 -1.66 1.39
CA THR A 108 -17.12 -1.56 2.05
C THR A 108 -17.70 -0.18 1.89
N LYS A 109 -16.91 0.89 2.07
CA LYS A 109 -17.39 2.25 1.83
C LYS A 109 -17.87 2.43 0.40
N PHE A 110 -17.10 1.97 -0.60
CA PHE A 110 -17.47 2.06 -2.01
C PHE A 110 -18.76 1.29 -2.31
N LEU A 111 -18.88 0.04 -1.86
CA LEU A 111 -20.07 -0.79 -2.07
C LEU A 111 -21.31 -0.28 -1.32
N ALA A 112 -21.13 0.51 -0.26
CA ALA A 112 -22.20 1.15 0.49
C ALA A 112 -22.55 2.55 -0.02
N HIS A 113 -21.97 3.01 -1.14
CA HIS A 113 -22.41 4.29 -1.74
C HIS A 113 -23.86 4.18 -2.22
N THR A 114 -24.57 5.29 -2.10
CA THR A 114 -25.92 5.43 -2.65
C THR A 114 -25.87 5.22 -4.15
N GLU A 115 -26.60 4.21 -4.63
CA GLU A 115 -26.80 4.00 -6.06
C GLU A 115 -27.87 4.98 -6.58
N LEU A 116 -27.82 5.26 -7.88
CA LEU A 116 -28.84 6.09 -8.53
C LEU A 116 -30.18 5.35 -8.47
N ASP A 117 -31.21 6.06 -8.04
CA ASP A 117 -32.57 5.51 -8.00
C ASP A 117 -33.09 5.28 -9.42
N MET A 118 -33.27 4.02 -9.79
CA MET A 118 -33.75 3.61 -11.10
C MET A 118 -35.26 3.83 -11.27
N GLU A 119 -35.98 4.13 -10.18
CA GLU A 119 -37.40 4.51 -10.21
C GLU A 119 -37.62 6.02 -10.38
N SER A 120 -36.53 6.80 -10.51
CA SER A 120 -36.59 8.27 -10.68
C SER A 120 -37.26 8.75 -11.98
N TYR A 121 -37.56 7.85 -12.92
CA TYR A 121 -38.31 8.16 -14.13
C TYR A 121 -39.27 7.02 -14.53
N SER A 122 -40.43 7.38 -15.07
CA SER A 122 -41.37 6.42 -15.68
C SER A 122 -41.07 6.25 -17.16
N LYS A 123 -41.15 5.01 -17.66
CA LYS A 123 -41.09 4.69 -19.09
C LYS A 123 -42.49 4.37 -19.60
N GLU A 124 -43.23 5.42 -19.97
CA GLU A 124 -44.53 5.31 -20.62
C GLU A 124 -44.39 5.62 -22.11
N ASP A 125 -44.83 4.70 -22.97
CA ASP A 125 -44.80 4.86 -24.42
C ASP A 125 -46.08 5.56 -24.88
N THR A 126 -46.08 6.90 -24.82
CA THR A 126 -47.20 7.72 -25.27
C THR A 126 -46.96 8.17 -26.72
N PRO A 127 -47.82 7.77 -27.69
CA PRO A 127 -47.62 8.12 -29.09
C PRO A 127 -47.53 9.64 -29.31
N GLY A 128 -46.41 10.09 -29.87
CA GLY A 128 -46.17 11.50 -30.20
C GLY A 128 -45.51 12.33 -29.10
N ILE A 129 -45.20 11.76 -27.93
CA ILE A 129 -44.51 12.43 -26.82
C ILE A 129 -43.18 11.71 -26.53
N ALA A 130 -42.06 12.42 -26.64
CA ALA A 130 -40.73 11.83 -26.44
C ALA A 130 -40.27 11.84 -24.96
N ALA A 131 -40.59 12.89 -24.20
CA ALA A 131 -40.33 13.00 -22.77
C ALA A 131 -41.16 14.15 -22.17
N VAL A 132 -41.64 13.97 -20.94
CA VAL A 132 -42.33 15.00 -20.15
C VAL A 132 -41.59 15.18 -18.84
N VAL A 133 -41.34 16.43 -18.45
CA VAL A 133 -40.74 16.78 -17.16
C VAL A 133 -41.62 17.86 -16.54
N GLU A 134 -42.21 17.55 -15.39
CA GLU A 134 -43.06 18.48 -14.65
C GLU A 134 -42.48 18.70 -13.25
N ARG A 135 -42.15 19.96 -12.92
CA ARG A 135 -41.64 20.37 -11.59
C ARG A 135 -40.41 19.57 -11.14
N GLY A 136 -39.49 19.34 -12.06
CA GLY A 136 -38.26 18.58 -11.81
C GLY A 136 -37.19 19.45 -11.14
N VAL A 137 -36.57 18.93 -10.08
CA VAL A 137 -35.45 19.55 -9.36
C VAL A 137 -34.24 18.64 -9.49
N PHE A 138 -33.13 19.16 -10.01
CA PHE A 138 -31.92 18.38 -10.29
C PHE A 138 -30.68 19.09 -9.73
N GLY A 139 -29.82 18.31 -9.06
CA GLY A 139 -28.54 18.75 -8.51
C GLY A 139 -27.45 17.70 -8.76
N TRP A 140 -26.19 18.13 -8.74
CA TRP A 140 -25.04 17.22 -8.91
C TRP A 140 -24.65 16.53 -7.61
N ASP A 141 -24.84 17.21 -6.49
CA ASP A 141 -24.60 16.70 -5.15
C ASP A 141 -25.89 16.88 -4.33
N PRO A 142 -26.35 15.88 -3.56
CA PRO A 142 -27.53 16.00 -2.70
C PRO A 142 -27.41 17.12 -1.65
N ASP A 143 -26.19 17.51 -1.26
CA ASP A 143 -25.95 18.54 -0.24
C ASP A 143 -25.83 19.97 -0.83
N GLU A 144 -25.85 20.12 -2.16
CA GLU A 144 -25.67 21.40 -2.85
C GLU A 144 -27.02 21.97 -3.34
N GLU A 145 -27.08 23.29 -3.54
CA GLU A 145 -28.28 23.92 -4.11
C GLU A 145 -28.58 23.34 -5.50
N PRO A 146 -29.87 23.10 -5.82
CA PRO A 146 -30.23 22.45 -7.07
C PRO A 146 -29.85 23.32 -8.28
N THR A 147 -29.01 22.77 -9.16
CA THR A 147 -28.55 23.42 -10.38
C THR A 147 -29.68 23.78 -11.34
N LEU A 148 -30.73 22.94 -11.39
CA LEU A 148 -31.85 23.12 -12.31
C LEU A 148 -33.18 22.87 -11.59
N THR A 149 -34.11 23.80 -11.77
CA THR A 149 -35.50 23.68 -11.32
C THR A 149 -36.40 24.04 -12.51
N LYS A 150 -37.26 23.13 -12.96
CA LYS A 150 -38.07 23.30 -14.18
C LYS A 150 -39.53 22.88 -13.99
#